data_AF-A0A2H6ABY3-F1
#
_entry.id   AF-A0A2H6ABY3-F1
#
_cell.length_a   1.000
_cell.length_b   1.000
_cell.length_c   1.000
_cell.angle_alpha   90.00
_cell.angle_beta   90.00
_cell.angle_gamma   90.00
#
_symmetry.space_group_name_H-M   'P 1'
#
loop_
_entity.id
_entity.type
_entity.pdbx_description
1 polymer ?
#
loop_
_entity_poly.entity_id
_entity_poly.type
_entity_poly.pdbx_seq_one_letter_code
_entity_poly.pdbx_strand_id
1 'polypeptide(L)'
;MRIYKWEGLPDPRDPQTPTGTQCTVVLYEQCLAHIVQRHISQRDGPWAEWLSEKLCEYLIRWFYGEQELTPEVRDELGQRLGEQLAESLNRPLVIVQFINRRHDACIALTPSGALLILHCKGDSILIVTSYYVRKAVQCISPSGRWRRALTALVWRYCDLVNCGGALRLVPTKDGHIRWVSLKTWGFDTSGPQPVWCGRLSPWPAAERLSPPTPQSRIKLRKRKHTIDLEPNGQATELA
;
A
#
# COMPACT_ATOMS: atom_id res chain seq x y z
N MET A 1 -5.46 13.74 -24.35
CA MET A 1 -5.98 14.80 -23.47
C MET A 1 -5.56 14.52 -22.02
N ARG A 2 -5.29 15.53 -21.18
CA ARG A 2 -5.15 15.34 -19.71
C ARG A 2 -6.54 15.18 -19.13
N ILE A 3 -6.75 14.21 -18.23
CA ILE A 3 -8.05 14.10 -17.55
C ILE A 3 -7.98 14.74 -16.17
N TYR A 4 -6.97 14.41 -15.36
CA TYR A 4 -6.88 14.89 -13.98
C TYR A 4 -5.57 15.61 -13.70
N LYS A 5 -5.66 16.66 -12.89
CA LYS A 5 -4.55 17.48 -12.42
C LYS A 5 -4.78 17.79 -10.95
N TRP A 6 -3.83 17.41 -10.10
CA TRP A 6 -3.81 17.75 -8.67
C TRP A 6 -2.60 18.60 -8.38
N GLU A 7 -2.82 19.83 -7.92
CA GLU A 7 -1.77 20.80 -7.63
C GLU A 7 -1.51 20.89 -6.12
N GLY A 8 -0.36 21.46 -5.75
CA GLY A 8 -0.03 21.70 -4.33
C GLY A 8 0.24 20.44 -3.52
N LEU A 9 0.53 19.30 -4.17
CA LEU A 9 0.84 18.05 -3.48
C LEU A 9 2.30 17.98 -3.07
N PRO A 10 2.66 17.35 -1.93
CA PRO A 10 4.07 17.23 -1.52
C PRO A 10 4.92 16.55 -2.60
N ASP A 11 6.08 17.12 -2.92
CA ASP A 11 6.96 16.55 -3.95
C ASP A 11 7.87 15.46 -3.37
N PRO A 12 7.67 14.17 -3.71
CA PRO A 12 8.50 13.10 -3.18
C PRO A 12 9.98 13.20 -3.58
N ARG A 13 10.34 14.05 -4.55
CA ARG A 13 11.73 14.32 -4.95
C ARG A 13 12.44 15.22 -3.95
N ASP A 14 11.70 16.07 -3.26
CA ASP A 14 12.25 16.96 -2.24
C ASP A 14 12.75 16.16 -1.02
N PRO A 15 14.00 16.35 -0.56
CA PRO A 15 14.49 15.76 0.68
C PRO A 15 13.67 16.11 1.93
N GLN A 16 12.96 17.23 1.93
CA GLN A 16 12.14 17.73 3.03
C GLN A 16 10.66 17.35 2.93
N THR A 17 10.28 16.45 2.01
CA THR A 17 8.89 15.99 1.93
C THR A 17 8.42 15.35 3.25
N PRO A 18 7.21 15.67 3.73
CA PRO A 18 6.12 16.35 3.01
C PRO A 18 6.10 17.88 3.14
N THR A 19 7.01 18.48 3.91
CA THR A 19 7.02 19.93 4.21
C THR A 19 7.81 20.79 3.23
N GLY A 20 8.46 20.16 2.24
CA GLY A 20 9.27 20.83 1.24
C GLY A 20 8.45 21.44 0.10
N THR A 21 9.03 21.40 -1.09
CA THR A 21 8.40 21.84 -2.33
C THR A 21 7.16 21.01 -2.65
N GLN A 22 6.26 21.65 -3.39
CA GLN A 22 5.04 21.05 -3.90
C GLN A 22 5.16 20.80 -5.40
N CYS A 23 4.40 19.82 -5.89
CA CYS A 23 4.37 19.42 -7.28
C CYS A 23 2.95 19.34 -7.82
N THR A 24 2.85 19.20 -9.14
CA THR A 24 1.61 18.85 -9.82
C THR A 24 1.63 17.37 -10.17
N VAL A 25 0.61 16.62 -9.77
CA VAL A 25 0.40 15.25 -10.24
C VAL A 25 -0.66 15.23 -11.33
N VAL A 26 -0.43 14.46 -12.39
CA VAL A 26 -1.29 14.39 -13.58
C VAL A 26 -1.65 12.93 -13.86
N LEU A 27 -2.89 12.69 -14.28
CA LEU A 27 -3.32 11.42 -14.87
C LEU A 27 -3.89 11.69 -16.27
N TYR A 28 -3.23 11.11 -17.28
CA TYR A 28 -3.73 11.12 -18.67
C TYR A 28 -4.74 10.01 -18.90
N GLU A 29 -5.61 10.23 -19.89
CA GLU A 29 -6.63 9.28 -20.32
C GLU A 29 -6.08 7.90 -20.67
N GLN A 30 -4.99 7.86 -21.44
CA GLN A 30 -4.32 6.62 -21.81
C GLN A 30 -3.82 5.82 -20.60
N CYS A 31 -3.38 6.50 -19.54
CA CYS A 31 -2.92 5.86 -18.31
C CYS A 31 -4.10 5.36 -17.49
N LEU A 32 -5.21 6.10 -17.46
CA LEU A 32 -6.46 5.62 -16.87
C LEU A 32 -6.97 4.37 -17.61
N ALA A 33 -7.01 4.42 -18.95
CA ALA A 33 -7.40 3.28 -19.78
C ALA A 33 -6.52 2.05 -19.48
N HIS A 34 -5.21 2.24 -19.33
CA HIS A 34 -4.30 1.17 -18.93
C HIS A 34 -4.64 0.59 -17.54
N ILE A 35 -4.88 1.44 -16.53
CA ILE A 35 -5.27 1.00 -15.19
C ILE A 35 -6.56 0.20 -15.24
N VAL A 36 -7.56 0.69 -15.98
CA VAL A 36 -8.85 0.00 -16.13
C VAL A 36 -8.65 -1.36 -16.79
N GLN A 37 -7.97 -1.39 -17.94
CA GLN A 37 -7.75 -2.60 -18.73
C GLN A 37 -6.96 -3.67 -17.99
N ARG A 38 -5.91 -3.27 -17.26
CA ARG A 38 -4.96 -4.21 -16.67
C ARG A 38 -5.29 -4.60 -15.24
N HIS A 39 -6.02 -3.76 -14.51
CA HIS A 39 -6.14 -3.94 -13.07
C HIS A 39 -7.59 -3.93 -12.58
N ILE A 40 -8.42 -3.02 -13.08
CA ILE A 40 -9.82 -2.93 -12.61
C ILE A 40 -10.67 -4.02 -13.29
N SER A 41 -10.62 -4.15 -14.62
CA SER A 41 -11.44 -5.11 -15.37
C SER A 41 -11.09 -6.57 -15.04
N GLN A 42 -9.82 -6.85 -14.73
CA GLN A 42 -9.36 -8.18 -14.33
C GLN A 42 -9.71 -8.53 -12.88
N ARG A 43 -10.28 -7.58 -12.12
CA ARG A 43 -10.57 -7.71 -10.68
C ARG A 43 -9.31 -8.06 -9.87
N ASP A 44 -8.17 -7.52 -10.27
CA ASP A 44 -6.85 -7.74 -9.65
C ASP A 44 -6.65 -6.89 -8.39
N GLY A 45 -7.65 -6.92 -7.52
CA GLY A 45 -7.64 -6.26 -6.24
C GLY A 45 -9.00 -5.66 -5.84
N PRO A 46 -9.08 -5.18 -4.60
CA PRO A 46 -10.30 -4.64 -4.02
C PRO A 46 -10.50 -3.17 -4.39
N TRP A 47 -10.61 -2.89 -5.68
CA TRP A 47 -10.80 -1.54 -6.21
C TRP A 47 -12.08 -0.88 -5.69
N ALA A 48 -13.15 -1.66 -5.55
CA ALA A 48 -14.44 -1.18 -5.09
C ALA A 48 -14.43 -0.60 -3.66
N GLU A 49 -13.45 -0.95 -2.81
CA GLU A 49 -13.40 -0.45 -1.43
C GLU A 49 -13.17 1.06 -1.33
N TRP A 50 -12.52 1.66 -2.32
CA TRP A 50 -12.25 3.10 -2.32
C TRP A 50 -12.73 3.80 -3.60
N LEU A 51 -12.88 3.08 -4.71
CA LEU A 51 -13.51 3.61 -5.92
C LEU A 51 -15.05 3.44 -5.92
N SER A 52 -15.61 2.53 -5.12
CA SER A 52 -16.98 2.01 -5.25
C SER A 52 -17.16 1.02 -6.41
N GLU A 53 -18.09 0.07 -6.24
CA GLU A 53 -18.44 -0.91 -7.28
C GLU A 53 -19.02 -0.24 -8.51
N LYS A 54 -19.96 0.70 -8.32
CA LYS A 54 -20.58 1.49 -9.38
C LYS A 54 -19.55 2.21 -10.25
N LEU A 55 -18.55 2.85 -9.63
CA LEU A 55 -17.51 3.55 -10.39
C LEU A 55 -16.62 2.57 -11.15
N CYS A 56 -16.26 1.43 -10.55
CA CYS A 56 -15.47 0.41 -11.22
C CYS A 56 -16.18 -0.13 -12.47
N GLU A 57 -17.46 -0.48 -12.34
CA GLU A 57 -18.30 -0.88 -13.48
C GLU A 57 -18.38 0.21 -14.54
N TYR A 58 -18.56 1.47 -14.10
CA TYR A 58 -18.64 2.60 -15.02
C TYR A 58 -17.35 2.75 -15.84
N LEU A 59 -16.19 2.65 -15.18
CA LEU A 59 -14.89 2.74 -15.83
C LEU A 59 -14.66 1.59 -16.81
N ILE A 60 -15.09 0.37 -16.47
CA ILE A 60 -14.99 -0.79 -17.36
C ILE A 60 -15.80 -0.56 -18.63
N ARG A 61 -17.07 -0.14 -18.50
CA ARG A 61 -17.94 0.15 -19.64
C ARG A 61 -17.40 1.28 -20.50
N TRP A 62 -16.83 2.31 -19.88
CA TRP A 62 -16.13 3.38 -20.61
C TRP A 62 -14.95 2.84 -21.43
N PHE A 63 -14.10 2.01 -20.84
CA PHE A 63 -12.94 1.46 -21.53
C PHE A 63 -13.33 0.61 -22.75
N TYR A 64 -14.44 -0.13 -22.69
CA TYR A 64 -14.97 -0.91 -23.81
C TYR A 64 -15.83 -0.12 -24.80
N GLY A 65 -15.96 1.21 -24.62
CA GLY A 65 -16.70 2.08 -25.54
C GLY A 65 -18.22 1.97 -25.40
N GLU A 66 -18.74 1.38 -24.33
CA GLU A 66 -20.18 1.26 -24.08
C GLU A 66 -20.80 2.55 -23.54
N GLN A 67 -19.99 3.47 -23.01
CA GLN A 67 -20.43 4.76 -22.49
C GLN A 67 -19.28 5.77 -22.44
N GLU A 68 -19.61 7.05 -22.41
CA GLU A 68 -18.63 8.13 -22.24
C GLU A 68 -18.39 8.44 -20.76
N LEU A 69 -17.21 8.97 -20.42
CA LEU A 69 -16.95 9.52 -19.08
C LEU A 69 -17.71 10.84 -18.90
N THR A 70 -18.80 10.83 -18.13
CA THR A 70 -19.53 12.05 -17.77
C THR A 70 -18.70 12.93 -16.82
N PRO A 71 -18.99 14.24 -16.73
CA PRO A 71 -18.33 15.14 -15.80
C PRO A 71 -18.40 14.67 -14.34
N GLU A 72 -19.54 14.16 -13.89
CA GLU A 72 -19.76 13.72 -12.51
C GLU A 72 -18.89 12.52 -12.15
N VAL A 73 -18.77 11.55 -13.08
CA VAL A 73 -17.91 10.38 -12.90
C VAL A 73 -16.44 10.79 -12.90
N ARG A 74 -16.07 11.77 -13.73
CA ARG A 74 -14.70 12.31 -13.73
C ARG A 74 -14.42 12.98 -12.39
N ASP A 75 -15.29 13.83 -11.90
CA ASP A 75 -15.10 14.54 -10.64
C ASP A 75 -15.00 13.56 -9.46
N GLU A 76 -15.88 12.55 -9.39
CA GLU A 76 -15.81 11.51 -8.35
C GLU A 76 -14.48 10.72 -8.42
N LEU A 77 -14.07 10.28 -9.61
CA LEU A 77 -12.80 9.58 -9.79
C LEU A 77 -11.61 10.46 -9.41
N GLY A 78 -11.62 11.71 -9.88
CA GLY A 78 -10.60 12.71 -9.61
C GLY A 78 -10.45 12.99 -8.13
N GLN A 79 -11.57 13.13 -7.41
CA GLN A 79 -11.60 13.31 -5.97
C GLN A 79 -11.02 12.10 -5.24
N ARG A 80 -11.54 10.90 -5.49
CA ARG A 80 -11.11 9.66 -4.79
C ARG A 80 -9.64 9.33 -5.02
N LEU A 81 -9.15 9.50 -6.25
CA LEU A 81 -7.72 9.35 -6.58
C LEU A 81 -6.87 10.41 -5.90
N GLY A 82 -7.31 11.67 -5.96
CA GLY A 82 -6.62 12.80 -5.35
C GLY A 82 -6.46 12.63 -3.84
N GLU A 83 -7.51 12.18 -3.15
CA GLU A 83 -7.47 11.91 -1.71
C GLU A 83 -6.48 10.80 -1.36
N GLN A 84 -6.51 9.65 -2.04
CA GLN A 84 -5.56 8.56 -1.77
C GLN A 84 -4.12 8.97 -2.04
N LEU A 85 -3.89 9.70 -3.14
CA LEU A 85 -2.58 10.21 -3.51
C LEU A 85 -2.07 11.22 -2.48
N ALA A 86 -2.89 12.20 -2.10
CA ALA A 86 -2.53 13.21 -1.11
C ALA A 86 -2.18 12.56 0.24
N GLU A 87 -2.95 11.57 0.70
CA GLU A 87 -2.65 10.81 1.92
C GLU A 87 -1.29 10.11 1.82
N SER A 88 -0.99 9.51 0.67
CA SER A 88 0.27 8.79 0.41
C SER A 88 1.50 9.71 0.42
N LEU A 89 1.34 10.94 -0.09
CA LEU A 89 2.41 11.93 -0.16
C LEU A 89 2.60 12.67 1.17
N ASN A 90 1.51 12.93 1.92
CA ASN A 90 1.57 13.57 3.24
C ASN A 90 2.12 12.67 4.34
N ARG A 91 1.86 11.36 4.26
CA ARG A 91 2.58 10.35 5.05
C ARG A 91 3.50 9.59 4.11
N PRO A 92 4.66 10.16 3.75
CA PRO A 92 5.45 9.68 2.63
C PRO A 92 5.84 8.21 2.83
N LEU A 93 5.12 7.35 2.15
CA LEU A 93 5.45 5.95 1.91
C LEU A 93 5.76 5.82 0.42
N VAL A 94 6.74 6.62 0.02
CA VAL A 94 7.21 6.75 -1.36
C VAL A 94 8.66 6.28 -1.48
N ILE A 95 8.93 5.50 -2.52
CA ILE A 95 10.29 5.15 -2.94
C ILE A 95 10.54 5.86 -4.26
N VAL A 96 11.66 6.56 -4.39
CA VAL A 96 12.12 7.16 -5.65
C VAL A 96 13.21 6.28 -6.23
N GLN A 97 12.98 5.76 -7.44
CA GLN A 97 13.92 4.96 -8.19
C GLN A 97 14.46 5.77 -9.38
N PHE A 98 15.78 5.88 -9.47
CA PHE A 98 16.50 6.55 -10.54
C PHE A 98 16.85 5.54 -11.64
N ILE A 99 15.90 5.31 -12.56
CA ILE A 99 16.03 4.35 -13.67
C ILE A 99 16.77 5.03 -14.83
N ASN A 100 17.95 5.61 -14.59
CA ASN A 100 18.80 6.43 -15.49
C ASN A 100 18.61 7.95 -15.31
N ARG A 101 19.63 8.76 -15.66
CA ARG A 101 19.66 10.24 -15.53
C ARG A 101 18.47 11.01 -16.13
N ARG A 102 17.57 10.36 -16.87
CA ARG A 102 16.45 10.97 -17.59
C ARG A 102 15.07 10.66 -17.01
N HIS A 103 14.92 9.62 -16.20
CA HIS A 103 13.61 9.16 -15.75
C HIS A 103 13.65 8.69 -14.29
N ASP A 104 13.16 9.54 -13.40
CA ASP A 104 12.92 9.17 -12.02
C ASP A 104 11.51 8.59 -11.93
N ALA A 105 11.41 7.34 -11.49
CA ALA A 105 10.14 6.72 -11.14
C ALA A 105 9.91 6.85 -9.65
N CYS A 106 8.67 7.05 -9.22
CA CYS A 106 8.30 6.94 -7.81
C CYS A 106 7.23 5.88 -7.64
N ILE A 107 7.29 5.17 -6.52
CA ILE A 107 6.26 4.22 -6.10
C ILE A 107 5.64 4.79 -4.84
N ALA A 108 4.38 5.21 -4.92
CA ALA A 108 3.62 5.66 -3.75
C ALA A 108 2.66 4.56 -3.30
N LEU A 109 2.77 4.15 -2.04
CA LEU A 109 1.84 3.21 -1.42
C LEU A 109 0.62 3.98 -0.88
N THR A 110 -0.59 3.54 -1.23
CA THR A 110 -1.84 4.14 -0.76
C THR A 110 -2.33 3.53 0.55
N PRO A 111 -3.22 4.25 1.28
CA PRO A 111 -3.93 3.70 2.43
C PRO A 111 -4.69 2.41 2.15
N SER A 112 -5.26 2.24 0.94
CA SER A 112 -5.93 1.01 0.52
C SER A 112 -4.98 -0.18 0.28
N GLY A 113 -3.67 0.10 0.17
CA GLY A 113 -2.62 -0.86 -0.15
C GLY A 113 -2.36 -1.05 -1.64
N ALA A 114 -2.91 -0.18 -2.49
CA ALA A 114 -2.53 -0.08 -3.90
C ALA A 114 -1.17 0.63 -4.01
N LEU A 115 -0.45 0.36 -5.11
CA LEU A 115 0.77 1.04 -5.49
C LEU A 115 0.48 1.92 -6.69
N LEU A 116 0.75 3.22 -6.55
CA LEU A 116 0.77 4.17 -7.66
C LEU A 116 2.19 4.23 -8.22
N ILE A 117 2.32 3.95 -9.52
CA ILE A 117 3.57 4.11 -10.24
C ILE A 117 3.56 5.47 -10.92
N LEU A 118 4.54 6.28 -10.55
CA LEU A 118 4.64 7.68 -10.87
C LEU A 118 5.91 7.91 -11.70
N HIS A 119 5.83 8.68 -12.78
CA HIS A 119 6.99 9.14 -13.54
C HIS A 119 7.20 10.63 -13.29
N CYS A 120 8.39 11.01 -12.85
CA CYS A 120 8.75 12.41 -12.67
C CYS A 120 9.18 13.02 -14.00
N LYS A 121 8.60 14.16 -14.37
CA LYS A 121 8.91 14.89 -15.61
C LYS A 121 8.85 16.39 -15.39
N GLY A 122 10.00 17.05 -15.34
CA GLY A 122 10.07 18.49 -15.04
C GLY A 122 9.42 18.75 -13.68
N ASP A 123 8.52 19.72 -13.56
CA ASP A 123 7.84 20.02 -12.29
C ASP A 123 6.56 19.19 -12.05
N SER A 124 6.27 18.26 -12.96
CA SER A 124 5.07 17.42 -12.88
C SER A 124 5.42 15.96 -12.65
N ILE A 125 4.50 15.26 -11.99
CA ILE A 125 4.56 13.82 -11.77
C ILE A 125 3.37 13.19 -12.50
N LEU A 126 3.63 12.17 -13.31
CA LEU A 126 2.61 11.46 -14.07
C LEU A 126 2.27 10.13 -13.39
N ILE A 127 1.00 9.89 -13.08
CA ILE A 127 0.52 8.54 -12.76
C ILE A 127 0.51 7.70 -14.05
N VAL A 128 1.34 6.66 -14.09
CA VAL A 128 1.46 5.75 -15.25
C VAL A 128 0.57 4.54 -15.08
N THR A 129 0.55 3.96 -13.88
CA THR A 129 -0.30 2.83 -13.54
C THR A 129 -0.58 2.77 -12.04
N SER A 130 -1.54 1.95 -11.64
CA SER A 130 -1.95 1.69 -10.27
C SER A 130 -2.31 0.22 -10.14
N TYR A 131 -1.74 -0.50 -9.18
CA TYR A 131 -2.02 -1.92 -9.00
C TYR A 131 -1.86 -2.38 -7.55
N TYR A 132 -2.44 -3.52 -7.20
CA TYR A 132 -2.20 -4.17 -5.92
C TYR A 132 -1.13 -5.25 -6.04
N VAL A 133 -0.18 -5.30 -5.11
CA VAL A 133 0.74 -6.45 -5.04
C VAL A 133 -0.02 -7.70 -4.59
N ARG A 134 0.27 -8.86 -5.20
CA ARG A 134 -0.43 -10.13 -4.93
C ARG A 134 -0.56 -10.47 -3.45
N LYS A 135 0.51 -10.27 -2.66
CA LYS A 135 0.52 -10.52 -1.20
C LYS A 135 -0.46 -9.62 -0.43
N ALA A 136 -0.69 -8.41 -0.92
CA ALA A 136 -1.63 -7.45 -0.34
C ALA A 136 -3.08 -7.83 -0.68
N VAL A 137 -3.37 -8.24 -1.91
CA VAL A 137 -4.72 -8.68 -2.34
C VAL A 137 -5.28 -9.81 -1.46
N GLN A 138 -4.42 -10.70 -0.96
CA GLN A 138 -4.80 -11.77 -0.04
C GLN A 138 -5.24 -11.29 1.36
N CYS A 139 -5.12 -10.00 1.67
CA CYS A 139 -5.55 -9.43 2.93
C CYS A 139 -6.93 -8.79 2.79
N ILE A 140 -7.86 -9.29 3.59
CA ILE A 140 -9.26 -8.83 3.59
C ILE A 140 -9.35 -7.40 4.14
N SER A 141 -8.62 -7.07 5.20
CA SER A 141 -8.69 -5.73 5.79
C SER A 141 -7.77 -4.72 5.09
N PRO A 142 -8.25 -3.51 4.75
CA PRO A 142 -7.42 -2.44 4.22
C PRO A 142 -6.22 -2.10 5.12
N SER A 143 -6.46 -2.04 6.43
CA SER A 143 -5.43 -1.78 7.46
C SER A 143 -4.33 -2.84 7.53
N GLY A 144 -4.61 -4.08 7.10
CA GLY A 144 -3.61 -5.12 6.93
C GLY A 144 -2.97 -5.08 5.53
N ARG A 145 -3.72 -4.65 4.52
CA ARG A 145 -3.31 -4.65 3.11
C ARG A 145 -2.13 -3.75 2.83
N TRP A 146 -2.18 -2.49 3.26
CA TRP A 146 -1.06 -1.57 3.04
C TRP A 146 0.20 -2.03 3.78
N ARG A 147 0.08 -2.63 4.98
CA ARG A 147 1.24 -3.17 5.71
C ARG A 147 1.89 -4.33 4.95
N ARG A 148 1.09 -5.20 4.34
CA ARG A 148 1.61 -6.28 3.49
C ARG A 148 2.26 -5.75 2.21
N ALA A 149 1.67 -4.74 1.59
CA ALA A 149 2.26 -4.08 0.42
C ALA A 149 3.60 -3.43 0.79
N LEU A 150 3.65 -2.68 1.88
CA LEU A 150 4.86 -2.09 2.45
C LEU A 150 5.93 -3.16 2.70
N THR A 151 5.57 -4.24 3.38
CA THR A 151 6.49 -5.35 3.66
C THR A 151 7.05 -5.94 2.37
N ALA A 152 6.22 -6.12 1.34
CA ALA A 152 6.66 -6.61 0.03
C ALA A 152 7.63 -5.65 -0.66
N LEU A 153 7.41 -4.33 -0.54
CA LEU A 153 8.34 -3.31 -1.06
C LEU A 153 9.67 -3.30 -0.30
N VAL A 154 9.63 -3.38 1.04
CA VAL A 154 10.82 -3.47 1.88
C VAL A 154 11.65 -4.68 1.52
N TRP A 155 11.03 -5.86 1.39
CA TRP A 155 11.75 -7.06 0.93
C TRP A 155 12.34 -6.94 -0.48
N ARG A 156 11.73 -6.14 -1.35
CA ARG A 156 12.19 -5.98 -2.74
C ARG A 156 13.34 -4.98 -2.89
N TYR A 157 13.36 -3.94 -2.05
CA TYR A 157 14.22 -2.77 -2.23
C TYR A 157 15.18 -2.52 -1.05
N CYS A 158 15.31 -3.50 -0.16
CA CYS A 158 16.30 -3.51 0.92
C CYS A 158 17.25 -4.69 0.76
N ASP A 159 18.46 -4.49 1.25
CA ASP A 159 19.47 -5.54 1.31
C ASP A 159 19.32 -6.32 2.62
N LEU A 160 19.57 -7.63 2.56
CA LEU A 160 19.63 -8.48 3.75
C LEU A 160 21.07 -8.56 4.25
N VAL A 161 21.35 -7.96 5.40
CA VAL A 161 22.71 -7.83 5.96
C VAL A 161 22.79 -8.51 7.33
N ASN A 162 23.95 -9.11 7.61
CA ASN A 162 24.25 -9.67 8.93
C ASN A 162 24.71 -8.55 9.88
N CYS A 163 23.91 -8.24 10.89
CA CYS A 163 24.21 -7.25 11.92
C CYS A 163 24.41 -7.94 13.27
N GLY A 164 25.63 -8.38 13.55
CA GLY A 164 25.98 -9.00 14.83
C GLY A 164 25.34 -10.38 15.06
N GLY A 165 25.31 -11.23 14.03
CA GLY A 165 24.76 -12.59 14.11
C GLY A 165 23.27 -12.69 13.78
N ALA A 166 22.59 -11.57 13.52
CA ALA A 166 21.20 -11.55 13.10
C ALA A 166 21.03 -10.90 11.72
N LEU A 167 20.26 -11.55 10.84
CA LEU A 167 19.91 -10.96 9.54
C LEU A 167 18.90 -9.83 9.72
N ARG A 168 19.16 -8.70 9.06
CA ARG A 168 18.36 -7.47 9.11
C ARG A 168 18.19 -6.90 7.71
N LEU A 169 17.03 -6.30 7.45
CA LEU A 169 16.78 -5.55 6.22
C LEU A 169 17.23 -4.10 6.41
N VAL A 170 18.04 -3.61 5.48
CA VAL A 170 18.59 -2.26 5.47
C VAL A 170 18.32 -1.60 4.11
N PRO A 171 18.09 -0.28 4.05
CA PRO A 171 17.90 0.41 2.78
C PRO A 171 19.10 0.19 1.86
N THR A 172 18.84 -0.16 0.59
CA THR A 172 19.89 -0.36 -0.40
C THR A 172 20.71 0.92 -0.60
N LYS A 173 22.03 0.77 -0.69
CA LYS A 173 22.99 1.89 -0.80
C LYS A 173 23.45 2.18 -2.24
N ASP A 174 22.89 1.50 -3.23
CA ASP A 174 23.31 1.56 -4.64
C ASP A 174 23.06 2.92 -5.32
N GLY A 175 22.42 3.88 -4.63
CA GLY A 175 22.13 5.22 -5.14
C GLY A 175 21.01 5.25 -6.19
N HIS A 176 20.52 4.09 -6.64
CA HIS A 176 19.40 3.98 -7.57
C HIS A 176 18.06 4.07 -6.87
N ILE A 177 18.02 3.82 -5.56
CA ILE A 177 16.80 3.84 -4.76
C ILE A 177 16.96 4.82 -3.62
N ARG A 178 16.00 5.73 -3.48
CA ARG A 178 15.89 6.64 -2.34
C ARG A 178 14.54 6.46 -1.66
N TRP A 179 14.60 6.14 -0.38
CA TRP A 179 13.44 6.04 0.49
C TRP A 179 13.06 7.42 1.00
N VAL A 180 11.80 7.81 0.87
CA VAL A 180 11.31 9.07 1.45
C VAL A 180 10.92 8.79 2.91
N SER A 181 11.61 9.43 3.87
CA SER A 181 11.43 9.30 5.32
C SER A 181 11.47 7.84 5.83
N LEU A 182 12.66 7.31 6.12
CA LEU A 182 12.82 5.93 6.61
C LEU A 182 11.96 5.58 7.84
N LYS A 183 11.72 6.55 8.74
CA LYS A 183 10.90 6.32 9.94
C LYS A 183 9.44 5.96 9.61
N THR A 184 8.84 6.56 8.57
CA THR A 184 7.44 6.27 8.18
C THR A 184 7.27 4.84 7.64
N TRP A 185 8.35 4.29 7.08
CA TRP A 185 8.47 2.91 6.62
C TRP A 185 8.77 1.90 7.74
N GLY A 186 8.93 2.36 8.98
CA GLY A 186 9.17 1.51 10.14
C GLY A 186 10.62 1.09 10.34
N PHE A 187 11.57 1.86 9.78
CA PHE A 187 12.98 1.72 10.09
C PHE A 187 13.32 2.42 11.41
N ASP A 188 14.17 1.78 12.20
CA ASP A 188 14.88 2.45 13.29
C ASP A 188 16.07 3.22 12.70
N THR A 189 16.10 4.52 12.96
CA THR A 189 17.10 5.47 12.44
C THR A 189 18.04 5.98 13.53
N SER A 190 17.95 5.43 14.75
CA SER A 190 18.82 5.82 15.88
C SER A 190 20.27 5.36 15.74
N GLY A 191 20.51 4.30 14.96
CA GLY A 191 21.84 3.74 14.70
C GLY A 191 22.51 4.27 13.42
N PRO A 192 23.80 3.94 13.21
CA PRO A 192 24.56 4.38 12.02
C PRO A 192 24.03 3.78 10.71
N GLN A 193 23.36 2.63 10.77
CA GLN A 193 22.67 2.03 9.64
C GLN A 193 21.20 1.80 10.00
N PRO A 194 20.25 2.39 9.26
CA PRO A 194 18.84 2.17 9.52
C PRO A 194 18.45 0.72 9.30
N VAL A 195 17.75 0.13 10.27
CA VAL A 195 17.29 -1.26 10.21
C VAL A 195 15.78 -1.32 10.21
N TRP A 196 15.20 -2.15 9.35
CA TRP A 196 13.76 -2.33 9.32
C TRP A 196 13.30 -3.12 10.55
N CYS A 197 12.44 -2.50 11.36
CA CYS A 197 11.86 -3.13 12.55
C CYS A 197 10.37 -3.45 12.39
N GLY A 198 9.76 -3.06 11.26
CA GLY A 198 8.32 -3.19 11.05
C GLY A 198 7.46 -2.36 12.02
N ARG A 199 8.06 -1.39 12.73
CA ARG A 199 7.36 -0.53 13.69
C ARG A 199 6.55 0.53 12.93
N LEU A 200 5.33 0.17 12.55
CA LEU A 200 4.46 1.01 11.75
C LEU A 200 3.33 1.60 12.60
N SER A 201 3.32 2.93 12.73
CA SER A 201 2.17 3.63 13.31
C SER A 201 0.89 3.31 12.52
N PRO A 202 -0.29 3.25 13.16
CA PRO A 202 -1.56 3.13 12.45
C PRO A 202 -1.69 4.21 11.37
N TRP A 203 -2.40 3.91 10.29
CA TRP A 203 -2.68 4.87 9.22
C TRP A 203 -4.17 5.19 9.23
N PRO A 204 -4.58 6.35 9.79
CA PRO A 204 -6.00 6.69 9.95
C PRO A 204 -6.81 6.60 8.65
N ALA A 205 -6.22 6.99 7.52
CA ALA A 205 -6.83 6.84 6.20
C ALA A 205 -7.13 5.39 5.82
N ALA A 206 -6.30 4.43 6.23
CA ALA A 206 -6.55 3.01 5.98
C ALA A 206 -7.63 2.43 6.91
N GLU A 207 -7.77 2.99 8.11
CA GLU A 207 -8.82 2.59 9.05
C GLU A 207 -10.21 3.04 8.56
N ARG A 208 -10.32 4.24 7.97
CA ARG A 208 -11.56 4.75 7.35
C ARG A 208 -12.09 3.86 6.22
N LEU A 209 -11.20 3.14 5.52
CA LEU A 209 -11.59 2.21 4.45
C LEU A 209 -12.03 0.85 4.98
N SER A 210 -11.70 0.51 6.23
CA SER A 210 -12.03 -0.80 6.78
C SER A 210 -13.52 -0.83 7.12
N PRO A 211 -14.28 -1.87 6.68
CA PRO A 211 -15.66 -2.01 7.13
C PRO A 211 -15.66 -2.15 8.66
N PRO A 212 -16.69 -1.62 9.36
CA PRO A 212 -16.79 -1.76 10.80
C PRO A 212 -16.80 -3.25 11.15
N THR A 213 -15.75 -3.72 11.82
CA THR A 213 -15.65 -5.12 12.23
C THR A 213 -16.79 -5.41 13.20
N PRO A 214 -17.71 -6.36 12.94
CA PRO A 214 -18.61 -6.82 13.97
C PRO A 214 -17.74 -7.42 15.08
N GLN A 215 -17.80 -6.84 16.29
CA GLN A 215 -17.12 -7.39 17.45
C GLN A 215 -17.73 -8.76 17.74
N SER A 216 -17.16 -9.81 17.14
CA SER A 216 -17.48 -11.16 17.56
C SER A 216 -16.91 -11.32 18.97
N ARG A 217 -17.80 -11.29 19.97
CA ARG A 217 -17.45 -11.75 21.32
C ARG A 217 -16.92 -13.17 21.15
N ILE A 218 -15.61 -13.33 21.28
CA ILE A 218 -14.98 -14.64 21.37
C ILE A 218 -15.60 -15.32 22.59
N LYS A 219 -16.56 -16.22 22.36
CA LYS A 219 -17.05 -17.09 23.41
C LYS A 219 -15.91 -18.05 23.72
N LEU A 220 -15.19 -17.79 24.80
CA LEU A 220 -14.24 -18.74 25.40
C LEU A 220 -14.98 -20.08 25.57
N ARG A 221 -14.67 -21.03 24.70
CA ARG A 221 -15.22 -22.38 24.75
C ARG A 221 -14.60 -23.03 25.99
N LYS A 222 -15.34 -23.08 27.10
CA LYS A 222 -14.92 -23.82 28.30
C LYS A 222 -14.70 -25.28 27.88
N ARG A 223 -13.43 -25.70 27.77
CA ARG A 223 -13.09 -27.13 27.67
C ARG A 223 -13.49 -27.75 29.00
N LYS A 224 -14.57 -28.54 29.01
CA LYS A 224 -14.80 -29.50 30.08
C LYS A 224 -13.74 -30.58 29.93
N HIS A 225 -12.68 -30.51 30.73
CA HIS A 225 -11.88 -31.68 31.03
C HIS A 225 -12.72 -32.54 31.97
N THR A 226 -13.45 -33.51 31.43
CA THR A 226 -13.94 -34.62 32.23
C THR A 226 -12.72 -35.49 32.49
N ILE A 227 -12.22 -35.47 33.72
CA ILE A 227 -11.25 -36.44 34.20
C ILE A 227 -12.10 -37.61 34.69
N ASP A 228 -12.17 -38.67 33.89
CA ASP A 228 -12.71 -39.94 34.35
C ASP A 228 -11.67 -40.53 35.31
N LEU A 229 -11.94 -40.40 36.60
CA LEU A 229 -11.23 -41.14 37.64
C LEU A 229 -11.79 -42.56 37.64
N GLU A 230 -11.03 -43.51 37.07
CA GLU A 230 -11.32 -44.92 37.30
C GLU A 230 -11.11 -45.25 38.78
N PRO A 231 -12.09 -45.87 39.46
CA PRO A 231 -11.91 -46.35 40.81
C PRO A 231 -11.35 -47.75 40.70
N ASN A 232 -10.02 -47.91 40.66
CA ASN A 232 -9.36 -49.08 41.23
C ASN A 232 -7.85 -48.88 41.19
N GLY A 233 -7.34 -48.32 42.30
CA GLY A 233 -5.98 -48.60 42.68
C GLY A 233 -5.86 -50.07 43.05
N GLN A 234 -4.99 -50.79 42.37
CA GLN A 234 -3.91 -51.53 43.02
C GLN A 234 -2.97 -52.11 41.96
N ALA A 235 -1.69 -51.76 42.13
CA ALA A 235 -0.58 -52.37 41.44
C ALA A 235 -0.26 -53.72 42.09
N THR A 236 0.06 -54.73 41.29
CA THR A 236 0.90 -55.84 41.74
C THR A 236 1.86 -56.24 40.64
N GLU A 237 3.14 -56.13 40.97
CA GLU A 237 4.31 -56.71 40.34
C GLU A 237 4.20 -58.24 40.36
N LEU A 238 4.70 -58.94 39.33
CA LEU A 238 5.36 -60.24 39.47
C LEU A 238 6.12 -60.60 38.17
N ALA A 239 7.27 -61.24 38.40
CA ALA A 239 8.37 -61.65 37.53
C ALA A 239 8.05 -62.21 36.15
#